data_AF-A0A8C7EAV7-F1
#
_entry.id   AF-A0A8C7EAV7-F1
#
_cell.length_a   1.000
_cell.length_b   1.000
_cell.length_c   1.000
_cell.angle_alpha   90.00
_cell.angle_beta   90.00
_cell.angle_gamma   90.00
#
_symmetry.space_group_name_H-M   'P 1'
#
loop_
_entity.id
_entity.type
_entity.pdbx_description
1 polymer ?
#
loop_
_entity_poly.entity_id
_entity_poly.type
_entity_poly.pdbx_seq_one_letter_code
_entity_poly.pdbx_strand_id
1 'polypeptide(L)'
;CARGGYRSAGTLKDKLDGNELDLSLCDLSEVPVRELAALPKATILDLSCNNLVSLPSDFCSLMHLVKLDLSKNRLQQLPLDFGRLVNLQHLDLLNNRLVTLPVSFAHSVEITSFLLKQPLPELSPPACRSFLQNLKWLDLKDNPLDPVLAKVAGDCLDEKQCKQAAVRVLQHMRAIQSEQDRERQRKLQAEREMEKKREAEQRAKEAQQRELRKREKAEEKERRRREYDAQRAAKQEMEKQTKKETVQTRKPPSNSRPPQPPRRKHSWSRSVLRVLLFVLLCILCTLAVCKLTELQHQPLCISVNTLYEDVVAALQNHKTLQNML
;
A
#
# COMPACT_ATOMS: atom_id res chain seq x y z
N CYS A 1 -2.50 54.81 -11.14
CA CYS A 1 -3.40 53.91 -11.88
C CYS A 1 -4.83 54.45 -11.84
N ALA A 2 -5.41 54.70 -13.01
CA ALA A 2 -6.76 55.21 -13.15
C ALA A 2 -7.80 54.12 -12.87
N ARG A 3 -8.89 54.50 -12.20
CA ARG A 3 -10.15 53.74 -12.18
C ARG A 3 -10.62 53.59 -13.62
N GLY A 4 -10.61 52.37 -14.16
CA GLY A 4 -11.07 52.13 -15.53
C GLY A 4 -10.74 50.71 -15.94
N GLY A 5 -11.76 49.92 -16.23
CA GLY A 5 -11.65 48.49 -16.46
C GLY A 5 -10.68 48.09 -17.56
N TYR A 6 -10.19 46.85 -17.46
CA TYR A 6 -9.66 45.99 -18.52
C TYR A 6 -9.63 46.63 -19.92
N ARG A 7 -8.67 47.53 -20.14
CA ARG A 7 -8.32 48.09 -21.46
C ARG A 7 -6.83 48.39 -21.49
N SER A 8 -6.03 47.33 -21.43
CA SER A 8 -4.80 47.26 -22.21
C SER A 8 -4.75 45.86 -22.78
N ALA A 9 -5.02 45.76 -24.08
CA ALA A 9 -4.78 44.55 -24.87
C ALA A 9 -3.27 44.40 -25.12
N GLY A 10 -2.48 44.40 -24.05
CA GLY A 10 -1.08 44.03 -24.05
C GLY A 10 -0.96 42.57 -23.63
N THR A 11 -0.19 41.80 -24.38
CA THR A 11 0.16 40.43 -23.95
C THR A 11 1.02 40.56 -22.68
N LEU A 12 1.04 39.55 -21.79
CA LEU A 12 1.93 39.54 -20.61
C LEU A 12 3.41 39.82 -20.96
N LYS A 13 3.80 39.52 -22.20
CA LYS A 13 5.10 39.88 -22.80
C LYS A 13 5.39 41.37 -22.81
N ASP A 14 4.38 42.21 -22.97
CA ASP A 14 4.52 43.66 -23.08
C ASP A 14 4.75 44.33 -21.72
N LYS A 15 4.43 43.61 -20.64
CA LYS A 15 4.68 44.02 -19.25
C LYS A 15 6.04 43.54 -18.71
N LEU A 16 6.77 42.74 -19.49
CA LEU A 16 8.09 42.23 -19.10
C LEU A 16 9.14 43.31 -19.36
N ASP A 17 9.71 43.88 -18.30
CA ASP A 17 10.85 44.79 -18.36
C ASP A 17 12.12 44.05 -17.97
N GLY A 18 12.98 43.75 -18.94
CA GLY A 18 14.17 42.93 -18.75
C GLY A 18 13.81 41.51 -18.27
N ASN A 19 13.94 41.27 -16.97
CA ASN A 19 13.59 40.01 -16.29
C ASN A 19 12.48 40.17 -15.23
N GLU A 20 11.90 41.36 -15.12
CA GLU A 20 10.89 41.74 -14.13
C GLU A 20 9.52 41.86 -14.77
N LEU A 21 8.53 41.21 -14.16
CA LEU A 21 7.15 41.24 -14.59
C LEU A 21 6.28 41.74 -13.44
N ASP A 22 5.80 42.97 -13.60
CA ASP A 22 4.90 43.62 -12.65
C ASP A 22 3.43 43.32 -12.97
N LEU A 23 2.80 42.56 -12.09
CA LEU A 23 1.36 42.26 -12.07
C LEU A 23 0.72 42.73 -10.75
N SER A 24 1.36 43.67 -10.05
CA SER A 24 0.80 44.29 -8.85
C SER A 24 -0.47 45.09 -9.19
N LEU A 25 -1.37 45.23 -8.22
CA LEU A 25 -2.58 46.08 -8.33
C LEU A 25 -3.44 45.79 -9.58
N CYS A 26 -3.44 44.55 -10.07
CA CYS A 26 -4.18 44.14 -11.25
C CYS A 26 -5.56 43.53 -10.93
N ASP A 27 -6.02 43.64 -9.67
CA ASP A 27 -7.25 43.04 -9.15
C ASP A 27 -7.36 41.52 -9.40
N LEU A 28 -6.22 40.83 -9.51
CA LEU A 28 -6.18 39.40 -9.83
C LEU A 28 -6.82 38.57 -8.73
N SER A 29 -7.76 37.70 -9.13
CA SER A 29 -8.31 36.64 -8.27
C SER A 29 -7.57 35.31 -8.44
N GLU A 30 -6.90 35.11 -9.57
CA GLU A 30 -6.15 33.91 -9.91
C GLU A 30 -4.87 34.29 -10.69
N VAL A 31 -3.82 33.47 -10.56
CA VAL A 31 -2.55 33.67 -11.25
C VAL A 31 -2.57 32.98 -12.63
N PRO A 32 -2.22 33.68 -13.72
CA PRO A 32 -2.13 33.10 -15.06
C PRO A 32 -0.85 32.26 -15.24
N VAL A 33 -0.79 31.09 -14.58
CA VAL A 33 0.42 30.25 -14.51
C VAL A 33 0.89 29.78 -15.89
N ARG A 34 -0.03 29.44 -16.80
CA ARG A 34 0.30 28.93 -18.14
C ARG A 34 1.07 29.97 -18.96
N GLU A 35 0.61 31.21 -18.89
CA GLU A 35 1.21 32.33 -19.59
C GLU A 35 2.54 32.74 -18.97
N LEU A 36 2.63 32.73 -17.63
CA LEU A 36 3.88 32.96 -16.91
C LEU A 36 4.94 31.88 -17.22
N ALA A 37 4.54 30.62 -17.32
CA ALA A 37 5.42 29.52 -17.68
C ALA A 37 5.99 29.66 -19.10
N ALA A 38 5.26 30.34 -20.00
CA ALA A 38 5.73 30.67 -21.35
C ALA A 38 6.72 31.85 -21.40
N LEU A 39 7.04 32.47 -20.25
CA LEU A 39 7.96 33.60 -20.11
C LEU A 39 9.17 33.24 -19.24
N PRO A 40 10.06 32.32 -19.66
CA PRO A 40 11.18 31.86 -18.83
C PRO A 40 12.19 32.95 -18.47
N LYS A 41 12.14 34.12 -19.13
CA LYS A 41 12.96 35.29 -18.80
C LYS A 41 12.45 36.07 -17.58
N ALA A 42 11.18 35.91 -17.20
CA ALA A 42 10.56 36.58 -16.06
C ALA A 42 11.03 35.92 -14.76
N THR A 43 12.17 36.33 -14.23
CA THR A 43 12.74 35.76 -13.00
C THR A 43 12.35 36.55 -11.75
N ILE A 44 11.85 37.77 -11.91
CA ILE A 44 11.28 38.61 -10.86
C ILE A 44 9.80 38.78 -11.18
N LEU A 45 8.93 38.37 -10.26
CA LEU A 45 7.49 38.43 -10.43
C LEU A 45 6.86 39.16 -9.25
N ASP A 46 6.21 40.28 -9.52
CA ASP A 46 5.42 41.03 -8.54
C ASP A 46 3.93 40.72 -8.73
N LEU A 47 3.33 40.07 -7.74
CA LEU A 47 1.90 39.77 -7.63
C LEU A 47 1.28 40.47 -6.41
N SER A 48 1.95 41.48 -5.86
CA SER A 48 1.52 42.18 -4.65
C SER A 48 0.22 42.97 -4.86
N CYS A 49 -0.47 43.25 -3.76
CA CYS A 49 -1.69 44.07 -3.75
C CYS A 49 -2.79 43.57 -4.71
N ASN A 50 -2.97 42.25 -4.80
CA ASN A 50 -4.05 41.60 -5.54
C ASN A 50 -5.10 40.98 -4.58
N ASN A 51 -6.06 40.24 -5.13
CA ASN A 51 -7.12 39.58 -4.37
C ASN A 51 -6.92 38.05 -4.29
N LEU A 52 -5.66 37.58 -4.35
CA LEU A 52 -5.35 36.15 -4.36
C LEU A 52 -5.68 35.51 -3.01
N VAL A 53 -6.54 34.49 -3.01
CA VAL A 53 -6.92 33.71 -1.81
C VAL A 53 -6.11 32.41 -1.70
N SER A 54 -5.68 31.88 -2.85
CA SER A 54 -4.85 30.69 -2.99
C SER A 54 -4.01 30.80 -4.25
N LEU A 55 -2.94 30.02 -4.33
CA LEU A 55 -2.18 29.82 -5.56
C LEU A 55 -2.63 28.53 -6.25
N PRO A 56 -2.66 28.47 -7.60
CA PRO A 56 -2.94 27.25 -8.34
C PRO A 56 -1.99 26.10 -7.99
N SER A 57 -2.42 24.85 -8.13
CA SER A 57 -1.59 23.67 -7.84
C SER A 57 -0.36 23.57 -8.76
N ASP A 58 -0.45 24.10 -9.98
CA ASP A 58 0.63 24.14 -10.97
C ASP A 58 1.53 25.37 -10.83
N PHE A 59 1.27 26.29 -9.87
CA PHE A 59 2.11 27.48 -9.63
C PHE A 59 3.59 27.12 -9.41
N CYS A 60 3.84 25.97 -8.78
CA CYS A 60 5.18 25.46 -8.51
C CYS A 60 5.94 24.97 -9.76
N SER A 61 5.32 25.04 -10.96
CA SER A 61 5.98 24.83 -12.25
C SER A 61 6.86 26.01 -12.68
N LEU A 62 6.69 27.19 -12.07
CA LEU A 62 7.47 28.42 -12.34
C LEU A 62 8.87 28.36 -11.69
N MET A 63 9.60 27.26 -11.92
CA MET A 63 10.89 26.95 -11.30
C MET A 63 12.02 27.95 -11.67
N HIS A 64 11.79 28.81 -12.66
CA HIS A 64 12.73 29.83 -13.10
C HIS A 64 12.70 31.10 -12.23
N LEU A 65 11.70 31.25 -11.34
CA LEU A 65 11.58 32.41 -10.47
C LEU A 65 12.73 32.49 -9.45
N VAL A 66 13.25 33.71 -9.29
CA VAL A 66 14.32 34.10 -8.36
C VAL A 66 13.80 35.05 -7.28
N LYS A 67 12.89 35.97 -7.63
CA LYS A 67 12.19 36.82 -6.68
C LYS A 67 10.69 36.75 -6.93
N LEU A 68 9.93 36.64 -5.85
CA LEU A 68 8.48 36.57 -5.88
C LEU A 68 7.92 37.44 -4.77
N ASP A 69 7.12 38.43 -5.14
CA ASP A 69 6.33 39.24 -4.21
C ASP A 69 4.87 38.82 -4.28
N LEU A 70 4.33 38.34 -3.16
CA LEU A 70 2.94 37.97 -2.94
C LEU A 70 2.31 38.79 -1.80
N SER A 71 2.94 39.88 -1.40
CA SER A 71 2.52 40.71 -0.28
C SER A 71 1.14 41.33 -0.51
N LYS A 72 0.44 41.66 0.58
CA LYS A 72 -0.87 42.33 0.56
C LYS A 72 -1.91 41.59 -0.29
N ASN A 73 -1.93 40.28 -0.17
CA ASN A 73 -2.96 39.41 -0.75
C ASN A 73 -3.84 38.83 0.39
N ARG A 74 -4.59 37.77 0.12
CA ARG A 74 -5.45 37.08 1.09
C ARG A 74 -5.12 35.59 1.19
N LEU A 75 -3.86 35.23 0.91
CA LEU A 75 -3.41 33.85 0.87
C LEU A 75 -3.57 33.20 2.24
N GLN A 76 -4.35 32.12 2.32
CA GLN A 76 -4.55 31.37 3.56
C GLN A 76 -3.53 30.23 3.72
N GLN A 77 -3.04 29.73 2.60
CA GLN A 77 -2.06 28.66 2.53
C GLN A 77 -1.25 28.76 1.24
N LEU A 78 -0.04 28.20 1.24
CA LEU A 78 0.76 27.96 0.05
C LEU A 78 0.58 26.50 -0.43
N PRO A 79 0.74 26.21 -1.73
CA PRO A 79 0.75 24.85 -2.25
C PRO A 79 1.72 23.93 -1.49
N LEU A 80 1.36 22.66 -1.32
CA LEU A 80 2.20 21.68 -0.61
C LEU A 80 3.59 21.50 -1.24
N ASP A 81 3.69 21.72 -2.55
CA ASP A 81 4.92 21.56 -3.32
C ASP A 81 5.69 22.88 -3.54
N PHE A 82 5.41 23.93 -2.75
CA PHE A 82 6.02 25.26 -2.91
C PHE A 82 7.57 25.21 -2.88
N GLY A 83 8.12 24.20 -2.21
CA GLY A 83 9.56 23.92 -2.19
C GLY A 83 10.19 23.71 -3.57
N ARG A 84 9.42 23.35 -4.61
CA ARG A 84 9.93 23.11 -5.97
C ARG A 84 10.51 24.34 -6.65
N LEU A 85 10.26 25.54 -6.14
CA LEU A 85 10.83 26.80 -6.63
C LEU A 85 12.31 26.92 -6.23
N VAL A 86 13.16 26.02 -6.72
CA VAL A 86 14.55 25.86 -6.26
C VAL A 86 15.46 27.06 -6.45
N ASN A 87 15.13 27.91 -7.44
CA ASN A 87 15.89 29.10 -7.76
C ASN A 87 15.44 30.32 -6.96
N LEU A 88 14.36 30.20 -6.18
CA LEU A 88 13.80 31.32 -5.43
C LEU A 88 14.74 31.75 -4.30
N GLN A 89 15.12 33.02 -4.32
CA GLN A 89 16.03 33.65 -3.36
C GLN A 89 15.32 34.68 -2.48
N HIS A 90 14.24 35.27 -2.97
CA HIS A 90 13.48 36.30 -2.27
C HIS A 90 11.99 35.99 -2.37
N LEU A 91 11.33 35.91 -1.21
CA LEU A 91 9.91 35.65 -1.11
C LEU A 91 9.27 36.63 -0.13
N ASP A 92 8.37 37.48 -0.63
CA ASP A 92 7.57 38.37 0.21
C ASP A 92 6.15 37.84 0.34
N LEU A 93 5.71 37.61 1.58
CA LEU A 93 4.38 37.16 1.96
C LEU A 93 3.73 38.09 2.98
N LEU A 94 4.28 39.30 3.17
CA LEU A 94 3.77 40.32 4.08
C LEU A 94 2.26 40.52 3.91
N ASN A 95 1.53 40.65 5.02
CA ASN A 95 0.11 40.98 5.03
C ASN A 95 -0.74 40.01 4.18
N ASN A 96 -0.71 38.73 4.57
CA ASN A 96 -1.56 37.67 4.06
C ASN A 96 -2.33 37.03 5.22
N ARG A 97 -2.93 35.85 5.02
CA ARG A 97 -3.70 35.11 6.02
C ARG A 97 -3.07 33.75 6.34
N LEU A 98 -1.76 33.63 6.20
CA LEU A 98 -1.03 32.38 6.44
C LEU A 98 -0.99 32.06 7.93
N VAL A 99 -1.33 30.83 8.27
CA VAL A 99 -1.18 30.29 9.64
C VAL A 99 0.07 29.43 9.74
N THR A 100 0.36 28.66 8.71
CA THR A 100 1.51 27.73 8.65
C THR A 100 2.19 27.84 7.29
N LEU A 101 3.38 27.24 7.18
CA LEU A 101 4.10 27.07 5.92
C LEU A 101 4.15 25.58 5.54
N PRO A 102 4.16 25.25 4.23
CA PRO A 102 4.19 23.87 3.79
C PRO A 102 5.53 23.22 4.14
N VAL A 103 5.47 21.92 4.47
CA VAL A 103 6.63 21.12 4.87
C VAL A 103 7.71 21.06 3.79
N SER A 104 7.38 21.38 2.54
CA SER A 104 8.35 21.52 1.44
C SER A 104 9.42 22.60 1.67
N PHE A 105 9.24 23.52 2.64
CA PHE A 105 10.28 24.46 3.08
C PHE A 105 11.44 23.76 3.81
N ALA A 106 11.18 22.58 4.38
CA ALA A 106 12.09 21.84 5.26
C ALA A 106 13.14 20.97 4.56
N HIS A 107 13.11 20.80 3.22
CA HIS A 107 13.70 19.66 2.49
C HIS A 107 12.81 18.41 2.55
N SER A 108 12.56 17.72 1.43
CA SER A 108 11.80 16.46 1.48
C SER A 108 12.73 15.28 1.72
N VAL A 109 12.50 14.56 2.81
CA VAL A 109 12.69 13.11 2.80
C VAL A 109 11.41 12.52 2.26
N GLU A 110 11.59 11.65 1.27
CA GLU A 110 10.60 10.84 0.57
C GLU A 110 9.39 10.45 1.46
N ILE A 111 8.20 10.94 1.10
CA ILE A 111 6.98 10.23 1.50
C ILE A 111 6.83 9.09 0.50
N THR A 112 7.56 8.00 0.72
CA THR A 112 7.23 6.70 0.12
C THR A 112 6.01 6.13 0.85
N SER A 113 4.87 6.84 0.83
CA SER A 113 3.59 6.30 1.34
C SER A 113 2.72 5.71 0.23
N PHE A 114 3.24 5.57 -0.99
CA PHE A 114 2.51 4.98 -2.11
C PHE A 114 2.93 3.53 -2.46
N LEU A 115 3.84 2.91 -1.69
CA LEU A 115 4.26 1.53 -1.92
C LEU A 115 3.79 0.57 -0.81
N LEU A 116 2.50 0.61 -0.45
CA LEU A 116 1.86 -0.52 0.20
C LEU A 116 0.94 -1.23 -0.79
N LYS A 117 1.35 -2.47 -1.11
CA LYS A 117 0.73 -3.48 -1.99
C LYS A 117 1.20 -3.48 -3.46
N GLN A 118 2.46 -3.79 -3.72
CA GLN A 118 2.89 -4.80 -4.72
C GLN A 118 4.35 -5.22 -4.47
N PRO A 119 4.74 -6.48 -4.75
CA PRO A 119 6.15 -6.87 -4.81
C PRO A 119 6.61 -6.74 -6.26
N LEU A 120 7.57 -5.86 -6.59
CA LEU A 120 8.40 -5.92 -7.81
C LEU A 120 9.41 -4.75 -7.86
N PRO A 121 10.45 -4.82 -8.72
CA PRO A 121 11.85 -4.89 -8.35
C PRO A 121 12.55 -3.52 -8.32
N GLU A 122 13.81 -3.58 -7.90
CA GLU A 122 14.88 -2.61 -8.09
C GLU A 122 14.74 -1.72 -9.35
N LEU A 123 15.08 -0.43 -9.18
CA LEU A 123 15.09 0.71 -10.12
C LEU A 123 13.85 1.63 -10.16
N SER A 124 13.91 2.68 -9.34
CA SER A 124 13.71 4.05 -9.84
C SER A 124 14.77 4.97 -9.24
N PRO A 125 15.34 5.92 -10.01
CA PRO A 125 16.36 6.85 -9.52
C PRO A 125 15.82 7.73 -8.37
N PRO A 126 16.69 8.24 -7.47
CA PRO A 126 16.25 9.06 -6.35
C PRO A 126 15.40 10.22 -6.85
N ALA A 127 14.16 10.29 -6.37
CA ALA A 127 13.20 11.33 -6.69
C ALA A 127 13.83 12.73 -6.55
N CYS A 128 13.48 13.60 -7.50
CA CYS A 128 14.09 14.91 -7.72
C CYS A 128 14.27 15.73 -6.43
N ARG A 129 15.54 15.99 -6.08
CA ARG A 129 15.99 16.73 -4.88
C ARG A 129 15.92 18.26 -5.10
N SER A 130 14.72 18.79 -5.26
CA SER A 130 14.53 20.19 -5.64
C SER A 130 13.74 20.95 -4.57
N PHE A 131 14.46 21.73 -3.73
CA PHE A 131 13.90 22.50 -2.60
C PHE A 131 14.36 23.97 -2.62
N LEU A 132 13.73 24.83 -1.79
CA LEU A 132 14.10 26.24 -1.50
C LEU A 132 15.48 26.38 -0.79
N GLN A 133 16.52 25.78 -1.36
CA GLN A 133 17.88 25.80 -0.81
C GLN A 133 18.52 27.19 -0.95
N ASN A 134 18.05 27.98 -1.91
CA ASN A 134 18.59 29.28 -2.24
C ASN A 134 17.82 30.44 -1.62
N LEU A 135 16.76 30.17 -0.84
CA LEU A 135 15.96 31.23 -0.22
C LEU A 135 16.80 31.97 0.81
N LYS A 136 17.04 33.25 0.54
CA LYS A 136 17.92 34.13 1.33
C LYS A 136 17.13 35.21 2.05
N TRP A 137 15.92 35.53 1.61
CA TRP A 137 15.12 36.60 2.16
C TRP A 137 13.66 36.16 2.21
N LEU A 138 13.02 36.39 3.36
CA LEU A 138 11.64 36.00 3.62
C LEU A 138 10.98 37.04 4.53
N ASP A 139 9.83 37.55 4.11
CA ASP A 139 8.93 38.32 4.97
C ASP A 139 7.60 37.57 5.14
N LEU A 140 7.18 37.43 6.39
CA LEU A 140 5.92 36.79 6.80
C LEU A 140 5.12 37.69 7.73
N LYS A 141 5.52 38.95 7.91
CA LYS A 141 4.87 39.87 8.84
C LYS A 141 3.40 40.06 8.48
N ASP A 142 2.60 40.46 9.47
CA ASP A 142 1.16 40.72 9.31
C ASP A 142 0.39 39.50 8.77
N ASN A 143 0.86 38.29 9.11
CA ASN A 143 0.13 37.03 8.94
C ASN A 143 -0.30 36.49 10.31
N PRO A 144 -1.47 35.82 10.40
CA PRO A 144 -1.93 35.14 11.61
C PRO A 144 -1.19 33.81 11.82
N LEU A 145 0.14 33.85 11.84
CA LEU A 145 1.01 32.68 11.97
C LEU A 145 0.77 31.96 13.31
N ASP A 146 0.99 30.65 13.31
CA ASP A 146 1.15 29.88 14.53
C ASP A 146 2.18 30.55 15.47
N PRO A 147 1.92 30.66 16.79
CA PRO A 147 2.80 31.40 17.70
C PRO A 147 4.26 30.94 17.71
N VAL A 148 4.52 29.63 17.51
CA VAL A 148 5.88 29.10 17.44
C VAL A 148 6.56 29.59 16.17
N LEU A 149 5.86 29.50 15.04
CA LEU A 149 6.37 29.95 13.76
C LEU A 149 6.57 31.47 13.73
N ALA A 150 5.65 32.25 14.29
CA ALA A 150 5.75 33.70 14.42
C ALA A 150 7.01 34.10 15.19
N LYS A 151 7.29 33.41 16.31
CA LYS A 151 8.49 33.64 17.12
C LYS A 151 9.79 33.29 16.38
N VAL A 152 9.76 32.21 15.59
CA VAL A 152 10.90 31.78 14.77
C VAL A 152 11.18 32.76 13.64
N ALA A 153 10.13 33.20 12.94
CA ALA A 153 10.24 34.18 11.87
C ALA A 153 10.82 35.49 12.42
N GLY A 154 10.29 35.96 13.56
CA GLY A 154 10.69 37.22 14.18
C GLY A 154 10.34 38.43 13.32
N ASP A 155 10.95 39.56 13.62
CA ASP A 155 10.75 40.79 12.85
C ASP A 155 11.50 40.76 11.50
N CYS A 156 11.03 41.59 10.57
CA CYS A 156 11.61 41.85 9.26
C CYS A 156 11.46 43.35 8.96
N LEU A 157 12.15 44.20 9.74
CA LEU A 157 12.13 45.67 9.57
C LEU A 157 13.23 46.17 8.63
N ASP A 158 14.28 45.37 8.43
CA ASP A 158 15.42 45.68 7.59
C ASP A 158 15.91 44.42 6.84
N GLU A 159 16.73 44.62 5.82
CA GLU A 159 17.22 43.54 4.97
C GLU A 159 17.92 42.42 5.77
N LYS A 160 18.63 42.77 6.84
CA LYS A 160 19.36 41.80 7.68
C LYS A 160 18.38 40.94 8.46
N GLN A 161 17.35 41.53 9.04
CA GLN A 161 16.31 40.82 9.79
C GLN A 161 15.54 39.84 8.90
N CYS A 162 15.15 40.26 7.69
CA CYS A 162 14.44 39.40 6.75
C CYS A 162 15.31 38.25 6.22
N LYS A 163 16.62 38.49 6.05
CA LYS A 163 17.58 37.42 5.73
C LYS A 163 17.69 36.42 6.88
N GLN A 164 17.71 36.90 8.12
CA GLN A 164 17.71 36.03 9.30
C GLN A 164 16.40 35.25 9.45
N ALA A 165 15.26 35.88 9.15
CA ALA A 165 13.95 35.23 9.15
C ALA A 165 13.93 34.02 8.21
N ALA A 166 14.41 34.19 6.97
CA ALA A 166 14.53 33.08 6.02
C ALA A 166 15.35 31.92 6.59
N VAL A 167 16.53 32.21 7.16
CA VAL A 167 17.41 31.17 7.74
C VAL A 167 16.73 30.47 8.92
N ARG A 168 16.16 31.22 9.87
CA ARG A 168 15.51 30.66 11.07
C ARG A 168 14.31 29.79 10.70
N VAL A 169 13.47 30.26 9.78
CA VAL A 169 12.28 29.53 9.33
C VAL A 169 12.69 28.24 8.62
N LEU A 170 13.65 28.28 7.69
CA LEU A 170 14.12 27.06 7.01
C LEU A 170 14.75 26.06 7.98
N GLN A 171 15.51 26.51 8.98
CA GLN A 171 16.07 25.66 10.03
C GLN A 171 14.98 25.02 10.90
N HIS A 172 13.97 25.80 11.29
CA HIS A 172 12.85 25.29 12.09
C HIS A 172 12.02 24.26 11.31
N MET A 173 11.75 24.52 10.03
CA MET A 173 11.06 23.59 9.15
C MET A 173 11.84 22.27 9.02
N ARG A 174 13.17 22.34 8.80
CA ARG A 174 14.06 21.15 8.81
C ARG A 174 13.96 20.35 10.11
N ALA A 175 13.91 21.03 11.25
CA ALA A 175 13.79 20.36 12.54
C ALA A 175 12.43 19.65 12.70
N ILE A 176 11.32 20.30 12.33
CA ILE A 176 9.99 19.68 12.33
C ILE A 176 9.97 18.43 11.45
N GLN A 177 10.49 18.53 10.23
CA GLN A 177 10.53 17.41 9.29
C GLN A 177 11.37 16.25 9.85
N SER A 178 12.55 16.53 10.40
CA SER A 178 13.41 15.51 11.00
C SER A 178 12.73 14.77 12.16
N GLU A 179 11.96 15.46 12.99
CA GLU A 179 11.21 14.82 14.07
C GLU A 179 10.05 13.96 13.54
N GLN A 180 9.32 14.44 12.53
CA GLN A 180 8.26 13.67 11.87
C GLN A 180 8.82 12.40 11.20
N ASP A 181 9.98 12.50 10.55
CA ASP A 181 10.64 11.35 9.91
C ASP A 181 11.12 10.34 10.96
N ARG A 182 11.67 10.81 12.07
CA ARG A 182 12.07 9.95 13.19
C ARG A 182 10.88 9.23 13.80
N GLU A 183 9.76 9.91 13.99
CA GLU A 183 8.52 9.30 14.49
C GLU A 183 7.97 8.25 13.50
N ARG A 184 7.98 8.57 12.20
CA ARG A 184 7.59 7.62 11.14
C ARG A 184 8.47 6.37 11.15
N GLN A 185 9.79 6.54 11.26
CA GLN A 185 10.73 5.41 11.34
C GLN A 185 10.49 4.56 12.59
N ARG A 186 10.23 5.18 13.75
CA ARG A 186 9.89 4.46 14.98
C ARG A 186 8.60 3.63 14.84
N LYS A 187 7.56 4.21 14.23
CA LYS A 187 6.30 3.49 13.96
C LYS A 187 6.53 2.29 13.03
N LEU A 188 7.28 2.49 11.95
CA LEU A 188 7.61 1.41 11.01
C LEU A 188 8.46 0.31 11.67
N GLN A 189 9.42 0.67 12.52
CA GLN A 189 10.22 -0.31 13.26
C GLN A 189 9.36 -1.09 14.25
N ALA A 190 8.49 -0.42 15.01
CA ALA A 190 7.57 -1.06 15.94
C ALA A 190 6.63 -2.04 15.22
N GLU A 191 6.11 -1.65 14.04
CA GLU A 191 5.27 -2.53 13.21
C GLU A 191 6.03 -3.78 12.76
N ARG A 192 7.27 -3.62 12.25
CA ARG A 192 8.14 -4.75 11.87
C ARG A 192 8.49 -5.66 13.04
N GLU A 193 8.72 -5.11 14.22
CA GLU A 193 9.00 -5.91 15.43
C GLU A 193 7.76 -6.68 15.89
N MET A 194 6.58 -6.07 15.81
CA MET A 194 5.31 -6.73 16.11
C MET A 194 5.01 -7.85 15.10
N GLU A 195 5.26 -7.63 13.81
CA GLU A 195 5.11 -8.66 12.77
C GLU A 195 6.06 -9.84 13.01
N LYS A 196 7.34 -9.58 13.30
CA LYS A 196 8.31 -10.63 13.66
C LYS A 196 7.90 -11.43 14.89
N LYS A 197 7.34 -10.78 15.93
CA LYS A 197 6.80 -11.46 17.11
C LYS A 197 5.63 -12.37 16.74
N ARG A 198 4.67 -11.88 15.94
CA ARG A 198 3.53 -12.66 15.46
C ARG A 198 3.98 -13.88 14.64
N GLU A 199 4.95 -13.70 13.74
CA GLU A 199 5.53 -14.82 12.99
C GLU A 199 6.23 -15.83 13.89
N ALA A 200 7.03 -15.38 14.86
CA ALA A 200 7.74 -16.25 15.79
C ALA A 200 6.76 -17.06 16.66
N GLU A 201 5.70 -16.42 17.16
CA GLU A 201 4.62 -17.09 17.89
C GLU A 201 3.89 -18.13 17.03
N GLN A 202 3.60 -17.80 15.78
CA GLN A 202 2.98 -18.73 14.85
C GLN A 202 3.89 -19.95 14.60
N ARG A 203 5.18 -19.72 14.32
CA ARG A 203 6.16 -20.80 14.13
C ARG A 203 6.32 -21.66 15.38
N ALA A 204 6.28 -21.06 16.58
CA ALA A 204 6.34 -21.79 17.84
C ALA A 204 5.10 -22.68 18.05
N LYS A 205 3.89 -22.17 17.77
CA LYS A 205 2.64 -22.95 17.82
C LYS A 205 2.67 -24.11 16.83
N GLU A 206 3.11 -23.87 15.60
CA GLU A 206 3.27 -24.91 14.59
C GLU A 206 4.29 -25.98 15.01
N ALA A 207 5.41 -25.59 15.61
CA ALA A 207 6.42 -26.52 16.12
C ALA A 207 5.89 -27.37 17.28
N GLN A 208 5.19 -26.76 18.24
CA GLN A 208 4.53 -27.48 19.34
C GLN A 208 3.51 -28.49 18.81
N GLN A 209 2.69 -28.10 17.83
CA GLN A 209 1.72 -29.01 17.22
C GLN A 209 2.40 -30.17 16.46
N ARG A 210 3.52 -29.92 15.78
CA ARG A 210 4.31 -30.97 15.13
C ARG A 210 4.88 -31.95 16.14
N GLU A 211 5.40 -31.48 17.28
CA GLU A 211 5.92 -32.34 18.35
C GLU A 211 4.80 -33.16 19.01
N LEU A 212 3.63 -32.56 19.26
CA LEU A 212 2.46 -33.29 19.78
C LEU A 212 2.05 -34.42 18.82
N ARG A 213 1.91 -34.14 17.52
CA ARG A 213 1.59 -35.15 16.50
C ARG A 213 2.64 -36.26 16.42
N LYS A 214 3.93 -35.96 16.67
CA LYS A 214 4.99 -36.97 16.73
C LYS A 214 4.83 -37.87 17.95
N ARG A 215 4.52 -37.30 19.12
CA ARG A 215 4.27 -38.05 20.36
C ARG A 215 3.05 -38.96 20.23
N GLU A 216 1.93 -38.44 19.75
CA GLU A 216 0.70 -39.23 19.51
C GLU A 216 0.98 -40.42 18.57
N LYS A 217 1.72 -40.20 17.47
CA LYS A 217 2.11 -41.28 16.55
C LYS A 217 3.06 -42.31 17.19
N ALA A 218 3.92 -41.89 18.11
CA ALA A 218 4.82 -42.79 18.83
C ALA A 218 4.04 -43.64 19.85
N GLU A 219 3.16 -43.01 20.63
CA GLU A 219 2.26 -43.67 21.59
C GLU A 219 1.32 -44.65 20.90
N GLU A 220 0.73 -44.27 19.75
CA GLU A 220 -0.12 -45.17 18.96
C GLU A 220 0.67 -46.39 18.45
N LYS A 221 1.90 -46.19 17.97
CA LYS A 221 2.77 -47.30 17.54
C LYS A 221 3.12 -48.23 18.70
N GLU A 222 3.37 -47.68 19.88
CA GLU A 222 3.64 -48.48 21.09
C GLU A 222 2.40 -49.26 21.52
N ARG A 223 1.22 -48.62 21.52
CA ARG A 223 -0.06 -49.29 21.81
C ARG A 223 -0.30 -50.48 20.89
N ARG A 224 -0.11 -50.29 19.57
CA ARG A 224 -0.22 -51.36 18.57
C ARG A 224 0.78 -52.50 18.80
N ARG A 225 2.02 -52.19 19.23
CA ARG A 225 3.01 -53.23 19.60
C ARG A 225 2.56 -54.03 20.81
N ARG A 226 2.09 -53.38 21.88
CA ARG A 226 1.57 -54.03 23.09
C ARG A 226 0.36 -54.93 22.78
N GLU A 227 -0.58 -54.44 21.97
CA GLU A 227 -1.74 -55.22 21.51
C GLU A 227 -1.30 -56.47 20.72
N TYR A 228 -0.33 -56.32 19.80
CA TYR A 228 0.23 -57.44 19.03
C TYR A 228 0.93 -58.48 19.91
N ASP A 229 1.77 -58.04 20.86
CA ASP A 229 2.47 -58.93 21.78
C ASP A 229 1.50 -59.69 22.70
N ALA A 230 0.46 -59.02 23.20
CA ALA A 230 -0.60 -59.64 23.98
C ALA A 230 -1.39 -60.69 23.19
N GLN A 231 -1.76 -60.39 21.94
CA GLN A 231 -2.42 -61.37 21.06
C GLN A 231 -1.53 -62.60 20.80
N ARG A 232 -0.22 -62.38 20.62
CA ARG A 232 0.74 -63.46 20.42
C ARG A 232 0.87 -64.33 21.67
N ALA A 233 0.96 -63.72 22.85
CA ALA A 233 1.01 -64.44 24.13
C ALA A 233 -0.26 -65.26 24.37
N ALA A 234 -1.44 -64.68 24.16
CA ALA A 234 -2.72 -65.39 24.29
C ALA A 234 -2.82 -66.58 23.32
N LYS A 235 -2.35 -66.42 22.08
CA LYS A 235 -2.30 -67.53 21.11
C LYS A 235 -1.38 -68.66 21.58
N GLN A 236 -0.21 -68.33 22.15
CA GLN A 236 0.69 -69.33 22.72
C GLN A 236 0.09 -70.04 23.94
N GLU A 237 -0.67 -69.36 24.79
CA GLU A 237 -1.39 -69.99 25.90
C GLU A 237 -2.50 -70.93 25.41
N MET A 238 -3.29 -70.50 24.43
CA MET A 238 -4.31 -71.33 23.79
C MET A 238 -3.68 -72.58 23.16
N GLU A 239 -2.53 -72.47 22.50
CA GLU A 239 -1.76 -73.61 21.96
C GLU A 239 -1.22 -74.54 23.08
N LYS A 240 -0.80 -74.00 24.22
CA LYS A 240 -0.38 -74.80 25.39
C LYS A 240 -1.57 -75.52 26.03
N GLN A 241 -2.74 -74.88 26.10
CA GLN A 241 -3.97 -75.47 26.61
C GLN A 241 -4.49 -76.57 25.69
N THR A 242 -4.57 -76.31 24.37
CA THR A 242 -4.94 -77.35 23.39
C THR A 242 -3.96 -78.52 23.36
N LYS A 243 -2.65 -78.30 23.57
CA LYS A 243 -1.66 -79.38 23.76
C LYS A 243 -1.83 -80.18 25.06
N LYS A 244 -2.31 -79.56 26.15
CA LYS A 244 -2.68 -80.26 27.39
C LYS A 244 -3.98 -81.06 27.21
N GLU A 245 -4.96 -80.54 26.47
CA GLU A 245 -6.21 -81.25 26.13
C GLU A 245 -5.99 -82.39 25.12
N THR A 246 -5.05 -82.27 24.18
CA THR A 246 -4.72 -83.37 23.24
C THR A 246 -3.94 -84.53 23.87
N VAL A 247 -3.52 -84.44 25.13
CA VAL A 247 -2.99 -85.60 25.89
C VAL A 247 -4.15 -86.46 26.46
N GLN A 248 -5.39 -85.96 26.53
CA GLN A 248 -6.52 -86.70 27.11
C GLN A 248 -7.52 -87.32 26.13
N THR A 249 -7.41 -87.10 24.83
CA THR A 249 -8.27 -87.80 23.86
C THR A 249 -7.53 -88.09 22.56
N ARG A 250 -7.12 -89.36 22.40
CA ARG A 250 -6.73 -89.93 21.10
C ARG A 250 -7.90 -90.74 20.52
N LYS A 251 -8.43 -90.31 19.38
CA LYS A 251 -8.82 -91.20 18.25
C LYS A 251 -9.05 -90.38 16.96
N PRO A 252 -8.57 -90.84 15.78
CA PRO A 252 -8.83 -90.23 14.46
C PRO A 252 -10.20 -90.75 13.91
N PRO A 253 -10.81 -90.26 12.80
CA PRO A 253 -10.12 -89.88 11.55
C PRO A 253 -10.81 -88.85 10.60
N SER A 254 -10.13 -88.64 9.46
CA SER A 254 -10.69 -88.64 8.11
C SER A 254 -10.79 -87.32 7.33
N ASN A 255 -10.40 -87.47 6.06
CA ASN A 255 -10.21 -86.49 5.01
C ASN A 255 -11.47 -85.70 4.68
N SER A 256 -11.33 -84.39 4.53
CA SER A 256 -11.97 -83.67 3.43
C SER A 256 -11.22 -82.40 3.06
N ARG A 257 -11.14 -82.18 1.75
CA ARG A 257 -10.44 -81.09 1.05
C ARG A 257 -11.30 -79.82 1.14
N PRO A 258 -10.76 -78.64 1.54
CA PRO A 258 -11.57 -77.43 1.59
C PRO A 258 -11.76 -76.82 0.19
N PRO A 259 -12.93 -76.22 -0.13
CA PRO A 259 -13.12 -75.47 -1.36
C PRO A 259 -12.42 -74.10 -1.28
N GLN A 260 -11.93 -73.62 -2.42
CA GLN A 260 -11.33 -72.30 -2.55
C GLN A 260 -12.34 -71.16 -2.31
N PRO A 261 -11.92 -70.01 -1.77
CA PRO A 261 -12.81 -68.87 -1.55
C PRO A 261 -13.17 -68.18 -2.88
N PRO A 262 -14.35 -67.53 -2.98
CA PRO A 262 -14.73 -66.84 -4.20
C PRO A 262 -13.81 -65.62 -4.41
N ARG A 263 -13.27 -65.50 -5.63
CA ARG A 263 -12.60 -64.28 -6.08
C ARG A 263 -13.59 -63.11 -5.99
N ARG A 264 -13.36 -62.17 -5.07
CA ARG A 264 -14.00 -60.85 -5.09
C ARG A 264 -13.62 -60.17 -6.41
N LYS A 265 -14.55 -60.11 -7.37
CA LYS A 265 -14.45 -59.15 -8.48
C LYS A 265 -14.63 -57.76 -7.86
N HIS A 266 -13.51 -57.08 -7.62
CA HIS A 266 -13.53 -55.68 -7.25
C HIS A 266 -14.10 -54.91 -8.45
N SER A 267 -15.36 -54.49 -8.33
CA SER A 267 -16.12 -53.80 -9.36
C SER A 267 -15.43 -52.48 -9.69
N TRP A 268 -14.55 -52.49 -10.70
CA TRP A 268 -13.82 -51.32 -11.20
C TRP A 268 -14.77 -50.14 -11.48
N SER A 269 -16.00 -50.45 -11.90
CA SER A 269 -17.09 -49.48 -12.08
C SER A 269 -17.47 -48.67 -10.83
N ARG A 270 -17.39 -49.26 -9.62
CA ARG A 270 -17.74 -48.55 -8.37
C ARG A 270 -16.64 -47.60 -7.92
N SER A 271 -15.38 -47.93 -8.18
CA SER A 271 -14.25 -47.04 -7.88
C SER A 271 -14.15 -45.91 -8.89
N VAL A 272 -14.36 -46.19 -10.18
CA VAL A 272 -14.40 -45.16 -11.22
C VAL A 272 -15.57 -44.19 -10.99
N LEU A 273 -16.75 -44.69 -10.61
CA LEU A 273 -17.89 -43.84 -10.27
C LEU A 273 -17.62 -42.95 -9.06
N ARG A 274 -16.94 -43.45 -8.01
CA ARG A 274 -16.57 -42.64 -6.84
C ARG A 274 -15.54 -41.56 -7.17
N VAL A 275 -14.57 -41.87 -8.05
CA VAL A 275 -13.58 -40.90 -8.51
C VAL A 275 -14.25 -39.82 -9.35
N LEU A 276 -15.14 -40.20 -10.28
CA LEU A 276 -15.91 -39.25 -11.08
C LEU A 276 -16.77 -38.33 -10.20
N LEU A 277 -17.45 -38.89 -9.19
CA LEU A 277 -18.32 -38.11 -8.29
C LEU A 277 -17.50 -37.16 -7.40
N PHE A 278 -16.30 -37.57 -6.97
CA PHE A 278 -15.37 -36.71 -6.24
C PHE A 278 -14.81 -35.59 -7.11
N VAL A 279 -14.43 -35.88 -8.36
CA VAL A 279 -13.97 -34.86 -9.32
C VAL A 279 -15.08 -33.84 -9.60
N LEU A 280 -16.33 -34.30 -9.76
CA LEU A 280 -17.48 -33.44 -10.00
C LEU A 280 -17.79 -32.55 -8.79
N LEU A 281 -17.67 -33.10 -7.56
CA LEU A 281 -17.77 -32.32 -6.32
C LEU A 281 -16.69 -31.24 -6.23
N CYS A 282 -15.44 -31.57 -6.55
CA CYS A 282 -14.33 -30.61 -6.56
C CYS A 282 -14.58 -29.47 -7.55
N ILE A 283 -15.04 -29.79 -8.77
CA ILE A 283 -15.37 -28.79 -9.80
C ILE A 283 -16.49 -27.85 -9.31
N LEU A 284 -17.57 -28.40 -8.73
CA LEU A 284 -18.67 -27.61 -8.19
C LEU A 284 -18.22 -26.72 -7.02
N CYS A 285 -17.36 -27.22 -6.12
CA CYS A 285 -16.79 -26.42 -5.04
C CYS A 285 -15.91 -25.28 -5.58
N THR A 286 -15.07 -25.53 -6.59
CA THR A 286 -14.24 -24.48 -7.19
C THR A 286 -15.07 -23.40 -7.89
N LEU A 287 -16.14 -23.79 -8.60
CA LEU A 287 -17.07 -22.84 -9.22
C LEU A 287 -17.83 -22.01 -8.17
N ALA A 288 -18.30 -22.66 -7.10
CA ALA A 288 -18.98 -21.99 -6.00
C ALA A 288 -18.06 -20.97 -5.30
N VAL A 289 -16.81 -21.33 -5.02
CA VAL A 289 -15.83 -20.40 -4.41
C VAL A 289 -15.52 -19.23 -5.33
N CYS A 290 -15.31 -19.47 -6.63
CA CYS A 290 -15.02 -18.39 -7.59
C CYS A 290 -16.22 -17.45 -7.87
N LYS A 291 -17.48 -17.89 -7.68
CA LYS A 291 -18.69 -17.06 -7.88
C LYS A 291 -19.23 -16.42 -6.58
N LEU A 292 -19.11 -17.06 -5.41
CA LEU A 292 -19.69 -16.60 -4.13
C LEU A 292 -18.73 -15.78 -3.25
N THR A 293 -17.46 -15.62 -3.64
CA THR A 293 -16.48 -14.81 -2.90
C THR A 293 -15.93 -13.68 -3.78
N GLU A 294 -15.42 -12.60 -3.17
CA GLU A 294 -14.79 -11.45 -3.87
C GLU A 294 -13.47 -11.81 -4.63
N LEU A 295 -13.13 -13.10 -4.78
CA LEU A 295 -11.93 -13.59 -5.49
C LEU A 295 -12.03 -13.54 -7.03
N GLN A 296 -13.01 -12.84 -7.59
CA GLN A 296 -13.23 -12.76 -9.06
C GLN A 296 -12.01 -12.26 -9.85
N HIS A 297 -11.06 -11.57 -9.21
CA HIS A 297 -9.91 -10.92 -9.84
C HIS A 297 -8.61 -11.76 -9.78
N GLN A 298 -8.64 -12.98 -9.25
CA GLN A 298 -7.50 -13.91 -9.28
C GLN A 298 -7.42 -14.61 -10.65
N PRO A 299 -6.22 -14.79 -11.24
CA PRO A 299 -6.06 -15.30 -12.62
C PRO A 299 -6.67 -16.69 -12.83
N LEU A 300 -6.69 -17.53 -11.79
CA LEU A 300 -7.33 -18.86 -11.83
C LEU A 300 -8.86 -18.78 -11.92
N CYS A 301 -9.51 -17.85 -11.22
CA CYS A 301 -10.97 -17.72 -11.26
C CYS A 301 -11.46 -17.05 -12.54
N ILE A 302 -10.64 -16.20 -13.18
CA ILE A 302 -10.96 -15.61 -14.49
C ILE A 302 -11.09 -16.71 -15.55
N SER A 303 -10.11 -17.60 -15.68
CA SER A 303 -10.14 -18.70 -16.65
C SER A 303 -11.28 -19.69 -16.40
N VAL A 304 -11.64 -19.93 -15.14
CA VAL A 304 -12.75 -20.82 -14.77
C VAL A 304 -14.10 -20.17 -15.08
N ASN A 305 -14.24 -18.86 -14.84
CA ASN A 305 -15.46 -18.12 -15.15
C ASN A 305 -15.68 -17.99 -16.65
N THR A 306 -14.64 -17.73 -17.45
CA THR A 306 -14.77 -17.68 -18.93
C THR A 306 -15.21 -19.03 -19.49
N LEU A 307 -14.62 -20.14 -19.01
CA LEU A 307 -15.00 -21.48 -19.43
C LEU A 307 -16.44 -21.83 -19.04
N TYR A 308 -16.90 -21.35 -17.89
CA TYR A 308 -18.29 -21.52 -17.45
C TYR A 308 -19.28 -20.77 -18.36
N GLU A 309 -19.01 -19.50 -18.65
CA GLU A 309 -19.87 -18.70 -19.55
C GLU A 309 -19.90 -19.29 -20.98
N ASP A 310 -18.77 -19.78 -21.49
CA ASP A 310 -18.68 -20.46 -22.80
C ASP A 310 -19.54 -21.74 -22.83
N VAL A 311 -19.50 -22.53 -21.75
CA VAL A 311 -20.31 -23.76 -21.63
C VAL A 311 -21.80 -23.44 -21.48
N VAL A 312 -22.16 -22.41 -20.72
CA VAL A 312 -23.55 -21.96 -20.57
C VAL A 312 -24.10 -21.43 -21.90
N ALA A 313 -23.31 -20.62 -22.62
CA ALA A 313 -23.68 -20.14 -23.96
C ALA A 313 -23.83 -21.30 -24.96
N ALA A 314 -22.95 -22.31 -24.89
CA ALA A 314 -23.06 -23.52 -25.72
C ALA A 314 -24.31 -24.36 -25.39
N LEU A 315 -24.69 -24.45 -24.11
CA LEU A 315 -25.89 -25.17 -23.67
C LEU A 315 -27.19 -24.44 -24.06
N GLN A 316 -27.19 -23.09 -23.98
CA GLN A 316 -28.34 -22.27 -24.36
C GLN A 316 -28.59 -22.28 -25.88
N ASN A 317 -27.54 -22.43 -26.69
CA ASN A 317 -27.65 -22.52 -28.15
C ASN A 317 -28.07 -23.91 -28.67
N HIS A 318 -28.13 -24.92 -27.79
CA HIS A 318 -28.56 -26.25 -28.18
C HIS A 318 -30.09 -26.35 -28.18
N LYS A 319 -30.70 -26.34 -29.38
CA LYS A 319 -32.16 -26.38 -29.64
C LYS A 319 -32.99 -27.41 -28.85
N THR A 320 -32.36 -28.43 -28.27
CA THR A 320 -33.05 -29.47 -27.47
C THR A 320 -33.26 -29.12 -25.99
N LEU A 321 -32.56 -28.14 -25.42
CA LEU A 321 -32.71 -27.75 -24.01
C LEU A 321 -33.76 -26.66 -23.77
N GLN A 322 -34.15 -25.93 -24.82
CA GLN A 322 -35.20 -24.89 -24.75
C GLN A 322 -36.61 -25.45 -24.50
N ASN A 323 -36.81 -26.77 -24.61
CA ASN A 323 -38.11 -27.44 -24.40
C ASN A 323 -38.20 -28.20 -23.05
N MET A 324 -37.16 -28.15 -22.20
CA MET A 324 -37.10 -28.89 -20.93
C MET A 324 -36.75 -28.02 -19.70
N LEU A 325 -36.74 -26.70 -19.86
CA LEU A 325 -36.70 -25.68 -18.79
C LEU A 325 -37.98 -24.86 -18.84
#